data_AF-A0A8X6P0E2-F1
#
_entry.id   AF-A0A8X6P0E2-F1
#
_cell.length_a   1.000
_cell.length_b   1.000
_cell.length_c   1.000
_cell.angle_alpha   90.00
_cell.angle_beta   90.00
_cell.angle_gamma   90.00
#
_symmetry.space_group_name_H-M   'P 1'
#
loop_
_entity.id
_entity.type
_entity.pdbx_description
1 polymer ?
#
loop_
_entity_poly.entity_id
_entity_poly.type
_entity_poly.pdbx_seq_one_letter_code
_entity_poly.pdbx_strand_id
1 'polypeptide(L)'
;MGDLVEDVHLDIPLPANESKSVLIRGSYFYYHYLCDGINDAGWGCGYRTLQTICSWIKRQLDIKKNYSAPKVPSINEIQKALVVMGDKDLQFIGSKQWIGSLEVAFCVEYFYKIQCRIIHCRNIQELHKHVNDITQHFMDFGSPIMMGGDKDCSSKGILGISETENGTFLLILDPHFQEHLKNREKLQSDGWIKWKNIDELDPSSFYNLCCPLIKSN
;
A
#
# COMPACT_ATOMS: atom_id res chain seq x y z
N MET A 1 -18.88 5.50 -7.61
CA MET A 1 -17.45 5.18 -7.45
C MET A 1 -16.78 5.63 -8.72
N GLY A 2 -15.78 6.51 -8.65
CA GLY A 2 -14.95 6.81 -9.82
C GLY A 2 -14.35 5.52 -10.36
N ASP A 3 -14.13 5.44 -11.66
CA ASP A 3 -13.57 4.25 -12.32
C ASP A 3 -12.09 4.08 -11.93
N LEU A 4 -11.85 3.38 -10.82
CA LEU A 4 -10.50 3.03 -10.37
C LEU A 4 -9.82 2.11 -11.39
N VAL A 5 -8.52 2.27 -11.57
CA VAL A 5 -7.73 1.42 -12.46
C VAL A 5 -7.33 0.14 -11.74
N GLU A 6 -7.54 -0.99 -12.39
CA GLU A 6 -7.16 -2.31 -11.89
C GLU A 6 -5.73 -2.66 -12.30
N ASP A 7 -4.99 -3.22 -11.34
CA ASP A 7 -3.67 -3.83 -11.54
C ASP A 7 -2.70 -2.95 -12.34
N VAL A 8 -2.51 -1.70 -11.90
CA VAL A 8 -1.65 -0.71 -12.59
C VAL A 8 -0.20 -1.16 -12.76
N HIS A 9 0.23 -2.15 -11.99
CA HIS A 9 1.56 -2.76 -12.06
C HIS A 9 1.78 -3.72 -13.23
N LEU A 10 0.72 -4.20 -13.88
CA LEU A 10 0.86 -5.14 -14.99
C LEU A 10 1.58 -4.48 -16.15
N ASP A 11 2.40 -5.26 -16.84
CA ASP A 11 3.17 -4.85 -18.02
C ASP A 11 4.24 -3.77 -17.75
N ILE A 12 4.50 -3.42 -16.48
CA ILE A 12 5.63 -2.56 -16.14
C ILE A 12 6.94 -3.32 -16.42
N PRO A 13 7.89 -2.76 -17.18
CA PRO A 13 9.18 -3.39 -17.40
C PRO A 13 9.92 -3.62 -16.07
N LEU A 14 10.55 -4.78 -15.93
CA LEU A 14 11.45 -5.04 -14.80
C LEU A 14 12.70 -4.15 -14.90
N PRO A 15 13.36 -3.85 -13.77
CA PRO A 15 14.65 -3.16 -13.79
C PRO A 15 15.66 -3.95 -14.64
N ALA A 16 16.52 -3.26 -15.39
CA ALA A 16 17.50 -3.93 -16.24
C ALA A 16 18.45 -4.83 -15.44
N ASN A 17 18.78 -5.99 -16.00
CA ASN A 17 19.65 -7.01 -15.40
C ASN A 17 19.11 -7.53 -14.06
N GLU A 18 17.82 -7.80 -14.01
CA GLU A 18 17.17 -8.42 -12.87
C GLU A 18 17.69 -9.85 -12.65
N SER A 19 18.07 -10.15 -11.42
CA SER A 19 18.46 -11.51 -11.01
C SER A 19 17.34 -12.22 -10.28
N LYS A 20 16.52 -11.48 -9.54
CA LYS A 20 15.39 -11.99 -8.77
C LYS A 20 14.33 -10.91 -8.60
N SER A 21 13.12 -11.18 -9.09
CA SER A 21 11.98 -10.28 -8.92
C SER A 21 10.78 -11.03 -8.38
N VAL A 22 10.11 -10.44 -7.41
CA VAL A 22 8.87 -10.97 -6.84
C VAL A 22 7.86 -9.85 -6.73
N LEU A 23 6.72 -10.00 -7.40
CA LEU A 23 5.59 -9.08 -7.36
C LEU A 23 4.49 -9.62 -6.44
N ILE A 24 3.50 -8.77 -6.14
CA ILE A 24 2.23 -9.23 -5.58
C ILE A 24 1.57 -10.30 -6.45
N ARG A 25 0.64 -11.06 -5.89
CA ARG A 25 -0.19 -12.03 -6.62
C ARG A 25 -1.66 -11.76 -6.38
N GLY A 26 -2.45 -11.86 -7.44
CA GLY A 26 -3.86 -11.49 -7.42
C GLY A 26 -4.06 -9.99 -7.58
N SER A 27 -5.32 -9.60 -7.72
CA SER A 27 -5.65 -8.29 -8.28
C SER A 27 -6.14 -7.28 -7.25
N TYR A 28 -5.99 -5.99 -7.55
CA TYR A 28 -6.38 -4.85 -6.71
C TYR A 28 -6.87 -3.67 -7.54
N PHE A 29 -7.52 -2.71 -6.88
CA PHE A 29 -7.83 -1.40 -7.46
C PHE A 29 -6.91 -0.34 -6.89
N TYR A 30 -6.43 0.55 -7.75
CA TYR A 30 -5.61 1.69 -7.36
C TYR A 30 -6.47 2.81 -6.77
N TYR A 31 -6.47 2.94 -5.44
CA TYR A 31 -7.06 4.08 -4.74
C TYR A 31 -6.04 5.21 -4.60
N HIS A 32 -6.48 6.42 -4.88
CA HIS A 32 -5.66 7.63 -4.91
C HIS A 32 -6.48 8.84 -4.48
N TYR A 33 -5.87 10.02 -4.38
CA TYR A 33 -6.58 11.24 -4.01
C TYR A 33 -7.79 11.52 -4.91
N LEU A 34 -8.85 12.07 -4.33
CA LEU A 34 -10.07 12.51 -5.03
C LEU A 34 -10.87 11.38 -5.72
N CYS A 35 -10.45 10.11 -5.62
CA CYS A 35 -11.03 9.01 -6.38
C CYS A 35 -12.50 8.68 -6.03
N ASP A 36 -12.95 9.10 -4.84
CA ASP A 36 -14.32 8.95 -4.35
C ASP A 36 -15.03 10.30 -4.10
N GLY A 37 -14.48 11.41 -4.63
CA GLY A 37 -15.04 12.75 -4.52
C GLY A 37 -14.67 13.49 -3.23
N ILE A 38 -13.97 12.86 -2.29
CA ILE A 38 -13.42 13.54 -1.11
C ILE A 38 -12.12 14.25 -1.49
N ASN A 39 -11.99 15.54 -1.17
CA ASN A 39 -10.71 16.24 -1.30
C ASN A 39 -9.78 15.90 -0.11
N ASP A 40 -9.05 14.81 -0.27
CA ASP A 40 -8.09 14.29 0.69
C ASP A 40 -6.62 14.58 0.33
N ALA A 41 -6.39 15.47 -0.64
CA ALA A 41 -5.04 15.87 -1.03
C ALA A 41 -4.28 16.49 0.16
N GLY A 42 -3.07 15.98 0.39
CA GLY A 42 -2.17 16.43 1.45
C GLY A 42 -2.35 15.74 2.81
N TRP A 43 -3.33 14.85 2.98
CA TRP A 43 -3.53 14.12 4.24
C TRP A 43 -4.08 12.69 4.09
N GLY A 44 -4.67 12.38 2.94
CA GLY A 44 -5.37 11.12 2.68
C GLY A 44 -4.50 9.91 2.31
N CYS A 45 -3.18 10.08 2.14
CA CYS A 45 -2.37 9.09 1.43
C CYS A 45 -2.37 7.73 2.14
N GLY A 46 -2.31 7.72 3.47
CA GLY A 46 -2.42 6.50 4.28
C GLY A 46 -3.77 5.80 4.12
N TYR A 47 -4.86 6.55 4.00
CA TYR A 47 -6.20 6.00 3.74
C TYR A 47 -6.28 5.36 2.36
N ARG A 48 -5.72 6.00 1.33
CA ARG A 48 -5.76 5.50 -0.06
C ARG A 48 -4.89 4.26 -0.24
N THR A 49 -3.73 4.21 0.39
CA THR A 49 -2.90 3.00 0.43
C THR A 49 -3.64 1.87 1.17
N LEU A 50 -4.28 2.16 2.32
CA LEU A 50 -5.12 1.18 3.02
C LEU A 50 -6.27 0.68 2.12
N GLN A 51 -6.98 1.56 1.42
CA GLN A 51 -8.07 1.16 0.52
C GLN A 51 -7.58 0.27 -0.63
N THR A 52 -6.40 0.55 -1.18
CA THR A 52 -5.74 -0.31 -2.18
C THR A 52 -5.50 -1.71 -1.60
N ILE A 53 -4.92 -1.80 -0.39
CA ILE A 53 -4.72 -3.08 0.32
C ILE A 53 -6.06 -3.79 0.60
N CYS A 54 -7.05 -3.07 1.12
CA CYS A 54 -8.38 -3.59 1.39
C CYS A 54 -9.06 -4.15 0.13
N SER A 55 -8.86 -3.51 -1.03
CA SER A 55 -9.40 -3.97 -2.31
C SER A 55 -8.80 -5.31 -2.73
N TRP A 56 -7.49 -5.47 -2.53
CA TRP A 56 -6.79 -6.72 -2.76
C TRP A 56 -7.27 -7.81 -1.80
N ILE A 57 -7.32 -7.50 -0.50
CA ILE A 57 -7.79 -8.43 0.56
C ILE A 57 -9.21 -8.90 0.26
N LYS A 58 -10.11 -7.97 -0.06
CA LYS A 58 -11.49 -8.28 -0.41
C LYS A 58 -11.54 -9.32 -1.53
N ARG A 59 -10.80 -9.11 -2.61
CA ARG A 59 -10.76 -10.04 -3.76
C ARG A 59 -10.22 -11.41 -3.36
N GLN A 60 -9.15 -11.48 -2.55
CA GLN A 60 -8.65 -12.77 -2.05
C GLN A 60 -9.69 -13.50 -1.20
N LEU A 61 -10.41 -12.77 -0.35
CA LEU A 61 -11.45 -13.34 0.50
C LEU A 61 -12.67 -13.78 -0.31
N ASP A 62 -13.08 -13.02 -1.33
CA ASP A 62 -14.18 -13.37 -2.24
C ASP A 62 -13.87 -14.68 -3.00
N ILE A 63 -12.60 -14.93 -3.34
CA ILE A 63 -12.17 -16.19 -3.97
C ILE A 63 -12.17 -17.35 -2.96
N LYS A 64 -11.69 -17.12 -1.73
CA LYS A 64 -11.56 -18.17 -0.69
C LYS A 64 -12.88 -18.58 -0.06
N LYS A 65 -13.82 -17.64 0.04
CA LYS A 65 -15.07 -17.81 0.79
C LYS A 65 -16.22 -17.85 -0.20
N ASN A 66 -17.13 -18.80 -0.02
CA ASN A 66 -18.39 -18.84 -0.78
C ASN A 66 -19.38 -17.72 -0.38
N TYR A 67 -18.89 -16.60 0.17
CA TYR A 67 -19.69 -15.43 0.52
C TYR A 67 -18.91 -14.14 0.29
N SER A 68 -19.64 -13.04 0.03
CA SER A 68 -19.04 -11.73 -0.22
C SER A 68 -18.28 -11.22 1.00
N ALA A 69 -16.98 -11.00 0.83
CA ALA A 69 -16.12 -10.35 1.80
C ALA A 69 -16.55 -8.89 2.05
N PRO A 70 -16.19 -8.31 3.22
CA PRO A 70 -16.47 -6.91 3.54
C PRO A 70 -16.03 -5.96 2.43
N LYS A 71 -16.81 -4.90 2.19
CA LYS A 71 -16.48 -3.86 1.20
C LYS A 71 -15.22 -3.10 1.62
N VAL A 72 -14.59 -2.42 0.66
CA VAL A 72 -13.50 -1.47 0.96
C VAL A 72 -14.08 -0.30 1.76
N PRO A 73 -13.55 0.01 2.96
CA PRO A 73 -14.10 1.07 3.80
C PRO A 73 -13.78 2.46 3.23
N SER A 74 -14.70 3.39 3.40
CA SER A 74 -14.50 4.83 3.17
C SER A 74 -13.57 5.45 4.23
N ILE A 75 -13.02 6.62 3.95
CA ILE A 75 -12.22 7.39 4.92
C ILE A 75 -12.99 7.58 6.24
N ASN A 76 -14.28 7.90 6.17
CA ASN A 76 -15.11 8.10 7.35
C ASN A 76 -15.30 6.81 8.17
N GLU A 77 -15.46 5.66 7.51
CA GLU A 77 -15.55 4.35 8.19
C GLU A 77 -14.21 3.98 8.83
N ILE A 78 -13.08 4.27 8.18
CA ILE A 78 -11.73 4.07 8.74
C ILE A 78 -11.55 4.92 10.01
N GLN A 79 -11.90 6.22 9.95
CA GLN A 79 -11.84 7.10 11.12
C GLN A 79 -12.72 6.62 12.27
N LYS A 80 -13.96 6.21 11.97
CA LYS A 80 -14.87 5.62 12.96
C LYS A 80 -14.30 4.35 13.57
N ALA A 81 -13.71 3.47 12.78
CA ALA A 81 -13.11 2.23 13.28
C ALA A 81 -11.98 2.51 14.28
N LEU A 82 -11.09 3.46 13.98
CA LEU A 82 -10.00 3.85 14.88
C LEU A 82 -10.51 4.41 16.21
N VAL A 83 -11.60 5.19 16.18
CA VAL A 83 -12.26 5.66 17.41
C VAL A 83 -12.92 4.51 18.18
N VAL A 84 -13.63 3.61 17.48
CA VAL A 84 -14.28 2.43 18.11
C VAL A 84 -13.25 1.51 18.79
N MET A 85 -12.05 1.40 18.23
CA MET A 85 -10.94 0.64 18.82
C MET A 85 -10.24 1.37 19.98
N GLY A 86 -10.57 2.64 20.23
CA GLY A 86 -9.92 3.45 21.26
C GLY A 86 -8.53 3.97 20.89
N ASP A 87 -8.13 3.87 19.62
CA ASP A 87 -6.84 4.38 19.13
C ASP A 87 -6.85 5.91 18.96
N LYS A 88 -8.02 6.47 18.61
CA LYS A 88 -8.21 7.92 18.42
C LYS A 88 -9.43 8.42 19.20
N ASP A 89 -9.43 9.72 19.52
CA ASP A 89 -10.58 10.39 20.13
C ASP A 89 -11.70 10.68 19.13
N LEU A 90 -12.92 10.95 19.63
CA LEU A 90 -14.10 11.25 18.80
C LEU A 90 -13.89 12.39 17.78
N GLN A 91 -13.02 13.36 18.08
CA GLN A 91 -12.69 14.48 17.19
C GLN A 91 -11.96 14.04 15.91
N PHE A 92 -11.43 12.83 15.88
CA PHE A 92 -10.78 12.26 14.70
C PHE A 92 -11.76 11.99 13.56
N ILE A 93 -13.04 11.74 13.87
CA ILE A 93 -14.07 11.50 12.86
C ILE A 93 -14.37 12.80 12.11
N GLY A 94 -14.19 12.79 10.79
CA GLY A 94 -14.36 13.96 9.93
C GLY A 94 -13.15 14.91 9.95
N SER A 95 -12.09 14.58 10.68
CA SER A 95 -10.85 15.35 10.65
C SER A 95 -10.07 15.12 9.35
N LYS A 96 -9.03 15.94 9.13
CA LYS A 96 -8.05 15.78 8.04
C LYS A 96 -6.71 15.26 8.55
N GLN A 97 -6.71 14.53 9.67
CA GLN A 97 -5.49 13.95 10.21
C GLN A 97 -5.07 12.74 9.37
N TRP A 98 -3.77 12.55 9.21
CA TRP A 98 -3.21 11.40 8.49
C TRP A 98 -3.22 10.13 9.36
N ILE A 99 -3.04 8.98 8.73
CA ILE A 99 -2.84 7.68 9.39
C ILE A 99 -1.55 7.03 8.90
N GLY A 100 -0.89 6.27 9.78
CA GLY A 100 0.34 5.56 9.48
C GLY A 100 0.15 4.05 9.38
N SER A 101 1.27 3.34 9.27
CA SER A 101 1.30 1.89 9.07
C SER A 101 0.68 1.11 10.23
N LEU A 102 0.70 1.66 11.45
CA LEU A 102 0.09 1.04 12.62
C LEU A 102 -1.44 1.12 12.57
N GLU A 103 -2.00 2.31 12.33
CA GLU A 103 -3.45 2.46 12.16
C GLU A 103 -3.98 1.63 10.99
N VAL A 104 -3.19 1.51 9.90
CA VAL A 104 -3.53 0.62 8.78
C VAL A 104 -3.59 -0.84 9.22
N ALA A 105 -2.64 -1.33 10.03
CA ALA A 105 -2.71 -2.67 10.59
C ALA A 105 -3.97 -2.89 11.44
N PHE A 106 -4.30 -1.93 12.32
CA PHE A 106 -5.51 -2.00 13.14
C PHE A 106 -6.77 -2.06 12.27
N CYS A 107 -6.85 -1.26 11.21
CA CYS A 107 -8.01 -1.26 10.32
C CYS A 107 -8.14 -2.58 9.54
N VAL A 108 -7.04 -3.12 9.02
CA VAL A 108 -7.06 -4.42 8.32
C VAL A 108 -7.56 -5.53 9.25
N GLU A 109 -7.09 -5.56 10.50
CA GLU A 109 -7.54 -6.52 11.50
C GLU A 109 -9.02 -6.29 11.86
N TYR A 110 -9.44 -5.04 12.06
CA TYR A 110 -10.82 -4.69 12.40
C TYR A 110 -11.82 -5.15 11.34
N PHE A 111 -11.60 -4.78 10.07
CA PHE A 111 -12.54 -5.03 8.98
C PHE A 111 -12.48 -6.47 8.44
N TYR A 112 -11.29 -7.08 8.38
CA TYR A 112 -11.10 -8.35 7.67
C TYR A 112 -10.68 -9.52 8.55
N LYS A 113 -10.37 -9.28 9.84
CA LYS A 113 -9.83 -10.28 10.78
C LYS A 113 -8.53 -10.89 10.27
N ILE A 114 -7.68 -10.06 9.67
CA ILE A 114 -6.36 -10.41 9.13
C ILE A 114 -5.29 -9.71 9.94
N GLN A 115 -4.32 -10.46 10.44
CA GLN A 115 -3.16 -9.92 11.13
C GLN A 115 -2.20 -9.25 10.14
N CYS A 116 -1.50 -8.22 10.60
CA CYS A 116 -0.42 -7.58 9.86
C CYS A 116 0.89 -7.68 10.65
N ARG A 117 2.00 -7.90 9.95
CA ARG A 117 3.35 -7.74 10.51
C ARG A 117 3.82 -6.30 10.26
N ILE A 118 4.30 -5.63 11.29
CA ILE A 118 4.98 -4.34 11.14
C ILE A 118 6.50 -4.56 11.09
N ILE A 119 7.16 -4.01 10.07
CA ILE A 119 8.62 -3.92 9.99
C ILE A 119 8.99 -2.46 10.22
N HIS A 120 9.81 -2.20 11.24
CA HIS A 120 10.27 -0.87 11.58
C HIS A 120 11.71 -0.70 11.08
N CYS A 121 11.95 0.29 10.22
CA CYS A 121 13.27 0.62 9.70
C CYS A 121 13.58 2.08 10.04
N ARG A 122 14.56 2.32 10.90
CA ARG A 122 14.94 3.67 11.36
C ARG A 122 15.69 4.48 10.31
N ASN A 123 16.21 3.80 9.29
CA ASN A 123 16.98 4.37 8.19
C ASN A 123 17.01 3.37 7.02
N ILE A 124 17.61 3.79 5.91
CA ILE A 124 17.79 2.97 4.71
C ILE A 124 18.64 1.72 4.98
N GLN A 125 19.65 1.79 5.86
CA GLN A 125 20.50 0.64 6.18
C GLN A 125 19.72 -0.47 6.89
N GLU A 126 18.74 -0.12 7.72
CA GLU A 126 17.83 -1.11 8.31
C GLU A 126 16.84 -1.65 7.26
N LEU A 127 16.37 -0.84 6.32
CA LEU A 127 15.54 -1.32 5.22
C LEU A 127 16.29 -2.35 4.35
N HIS A 128 17.57 -2.13 4.06
CA HIS A 128 18.43 -3.11 3.38
C HIS A 128 18.52 -4.44 4.12
N LYS A 129 18.58 -4.44 5.46
CA LYS A 129 18.58 -5.68 6.27
C LYS A 129 17.28 -6.47 6.14
N HIS A 130 16.18 -5.81 5.81
CA HIS A 130 14.87 -6.42 5.66
C HIS A 130 14.50 -6.77 4.20
N VAL A 131 15.41 -6.62 3.23
CA VAL A 131 15.17 -7.01 1.83
C VAL A 131 14.70 -8.46 1.74
N ASN A 132 15.39 -9.38 2.42
CA ASN A 132 14.98 -10.78 2.45
C ASN A 132 13.60 -10.99 3.09
N ASP A 133 13.27 -10.24 4.16
CA ASP A 133 11.95 -10.31 4.80
C ASP A 133 10.82 -9.83 3.90
N ILE A 134 11.09 -8.81 3.07
CA ILE A 134 10.14 -8.26 2.10
C ILE A 134 9.97 -9.23 0.92
N THR A 135 11.07 -9.74 0.38
CA THR A 135 11.04 -10.75 -0.69
C THR A 135 10.30 -12.00 -0.23
N GLN A 136 10.56 -12.50 0.99
CA GLN A 136 9.86 -13.64 1.56
C GLN A 136 8.37 -13.36 1.78
N HIS A 137 8.00 -12.12 2.17
CA HIS A 137 6.60 -11.75 2.29
C HIS A 137 5.86 -11.85 0.95
N PHE A 138 6.44 -11.33 -0.14
CA PHE A 138 5.84 -11.49 -1.46
C PHE A 138 5.83 -12.95 -1.90
N MET A 139 6.84 -13.77 -1.59
CA MET A 139 6.84 -15.20 -1.92
C MET A 139 5.75 -15.96 -1.14
N ASP A 140 5.62 -15.77 0.17
CA ASP A 140 4.69 -16.54 1.00
C ASP A 140 3.25 -16.05 0.96
N PHE A 141 3.06 -14.73 0.89
CA PHE A 141 1.75 -14.09 0.99
C PHE A 141 1.32 -13.43 -0.33
N GLY A 142 2.22 -12.72 -1.00
CA GLY A 142 1.91 -12.02 -2.26
C GLY A 142 0.97 -10.81 -2.08
N SER A 143 0.75 -10.35 -0.85
CA SER A 143 -0.07 -9.19 -0.53
C SER A 143 0.69 -7.87 -0.75
N PRO A 144 -0.01 -6.79 -1.11
CA PRO A 144 0.57 -5.45 -1.12
C PRO A 144 1.00 -5.00 0.28
N ILE A 145 2.12 -4.29 0.37
CA ILE A 145 2.65 -3.73 1.62
C ILE A 145 2.40 -2.22 1.63
N MET A 146 1.97 -1.65 2.76
CA MET A 146 2.03 -0.19 2.95
C MET A 146 3.40 0.19 3.49
N MET A 147 4.03 1.20 2.90
CA MET A 147 5.20 1.87 3.46
C MET A 147 4.81 3.29 3.89
N GLY A 148 4.96 3.59 5.17
CA GLY A 148 4.80 4.94 5.72
C GLY A 148 6.16 5.53 6.11
N GLY A 149 6.40 6.79 5.73
CA GLY A 149 7.52 7.60 6.21
C GLY A 149 7.03 8.85 6.94
N ASP A 150 7.88 9.41 7.80
CA ASP A 150 7.54 10.58 8.63
C ASP A 150 7.84 11.90 7.92
N LYS A 151 9.05 12.02 7.34
CA LYS A 151 9.48 13.28 6.71
C LYS A 151 8.96 13.47 5.30
N ASP A 152 8.69 12.37 4.59
CA ASP A 152 8.05 12.46 3.28
C ASP A 152 6.54 12.66 3.38
N CYS A 153 5.94 12.51 4.58
CA CYS A 153 4.49 12.58 4.84
C CYS A 153 3.67 11.81 3.79
N SER A 154 4.24 10.73 3.25
CA SER A 154 3.81 10.16 1.99
C SER A 154 3.78 8.65 2.12
N SER A 155 2.61 8.15 2.52
CA SER A 155 2.29 6.72 2.42
C SER A 155 2.38 6.27 0.96
N LYS A 156 2.97 5.09 0.75
CA LYS A 156 3.11 4.44 -0.56
C LYS A 156 2.73 2.97 -0.47
N GLY A 157 2.19 2.41 -1.55
CA GLY A 157 2.05 0.98 -1.72
C GLY A 157 3.33 0.37 -2.28
N ILE A 158 3.77 -0.77 -1.77
CA ILE A 158 4.85 -1.57 -2.34
C ILE A 158 4.22 -2.83 -2.93
N LEU A 159 4.40 -3.01 -4.23
CA LEU A 159 3.77 -4.07 -5.02
C LEU A 159 4.76 -5.12 -5.53
N GLY A 160 6.02 -4.99 -5.16
CA GLY A 160 7.05 -5.93 -5.53
C GLY A 160 8.43 -5.45 -5.16
N ILE A 161 9.37 -6.37 -5.30
CA ILE A 161 10.80 -6.17 -5.04
C ILE A 161 11.61 -6.85 -6.14
N SER A 162 12.70 -6.21 -6.55
CA SER A 162 13.61 -6.73 -7.55
C SER A 162 15.06 -6.48 -7.14
N GLU A 163 15.87 -7.52 -7.18
CA GLU A 163 17.32 -7.46 -7.01
C GLU A 163 17.99 -7.44 -8.39
N THR A 164 18.98 -6.57 -8.55
CA THR A 164 19.79 -6.41 -9.76
C THR A 164 21.26 -6.29 -9.36
N GLU A 165 22.18 -6.28 -10.32
CA GLU A 165 23.59 -5.95 -10.08
C GLU A 165 23.78 -4.53 -9.50
N ASN A 166 22.84 -3.61 -9.77
CA ASN A 166 22.89 -2.20 -9.35
C ASN A 166 22.17 -1.94 -8.03
N GLY A 167 21.76 -2.99 -7.31
CA GLY A 167 21.07 -2.90 -6.03
C GLY A 167 19.62 -3.36 -6.07
N THR A 168 18.90 -3.01 -5.00
CA THR A 168 17.53 -3.48 -4.75
C THR A 168 16.50 -2.39 -5.03
N PHE A 169 15.46 -2.77 -5.76
CA PHE A 169 14.39 -1.89 -6.21
C PHE A 169 13.06 -2.33 -5.59
N LEU A 170 12.26 -1.35 -5.17
CA LEU A 170 10.88 -1.56 -4.76
C LEU A 170 9.94 -1.02 -5.85
N LEU A 171 8.89 -1.77 -6.17
CA LEU A 171 7.83 -1.29 -7.05
C LEU A 171 6.86 -0.45 -6.24
N ILE A 172 6.99 0.86 -6.34
CA ILE A 172 6.25 1.84 -5.56
C ILE A 172 4.99 2.27 -6.33
N LEU A 173 3.84 2.14 -5.69
CA LEU A 173 2.56 2.72 -6.10
C LEU A 173 2.27 3.96 -5.25
N ASP A 174 2.20 5.12 -5.91
CA ASP A 174 2.04 6.41 -5.28
C ASP A 174 0.54 6.81 -5.23
N PRO A 175 -0.08 7.00 -4.05
CA PRO A 175 -1.51 7.35 -3.96
C PRO A 175 -1.83 8.84 -4.19
N HIS A 176 -0.84 9.70 -4.49
CA HIS A 176 -1.03 11.15 -4.56
C HIS A 176 -1.58 11.63 -5.91
N PHE A 177 -1.88 10.73 -6.84
CA PHE A 177 -2.52 11.04 -8.10
C PHE A 177 -3.91 11.68 -7.88
N GLN A 178 -4.17 12.81 -8.53
CA GLN A 178 -5.37 13.64 -8.29
C GLN A 178 -6.32 13.70 -9.48
N GLU A 179 -5.92 13.18 -10.65
CA GLU A 179 -6.75 13.30 -11.85
C GLU A 179 -7.69 12.09 -12.00
N HIS A 180 -8.65 12.24 -12.91
CA HIS A 180 -9.54 11.15 -13.31
C HIS A 180 -9.04 10.54 -14.62
N LEU A 181 -7.98 9.72 -14.54
CA LEU A 181 -7.48 8.95 -15.68
C LEU A 181 -7.72 7.46 -15.49
N LYS A 182 -8.16 6.80 -16.57
CA LYS A 182 -8.32 5.34 -16.62
C LYS A 182 -7.18 4.62 -17.34
N ASN A 183 -6.15 5.35 -17.78
CA ASN A 183 -5.10 4.78 -18.61
C ASN A 183 -3.91 4.32 -17.75
N ARG A 184 -3.74 2.99 -17.66
CA ARG A 184 -2.58 2.34 -17.01
C ARG A 184 -1.25 2.83 -17.57
N GLU A 185 -1.11 2.90 -18.89
CA GLU A 185 0.14 3.30 -19.56
C GLU A 185 0.52 4.74 -19.17
N LYS A 186 -0.49 5.63 -19.05
CA LYS A 186 -0.25 7.02 -18.61
C LYS A 186 0.18 7.07 -17.15
N LEU A 187 -0.43 6.27 -16.28
CA LEU A 187 -0.03 6.18 -14.87
C LEU A 187 1.41 5.68 -14.73
N GLN A 188 1.81 4.73 -15.57
CA GLN A 188 3.18 4.21 -15.64
C GLN A 188 4.16 5.24 -16.21
N SER A 189 3.82 5.89 -17.33
CA SER A 189 4.68 6.88 -17.98
C SER A 189 4.95 8.10 -17.11
N ASP A 190 3.97 8.48 -16.28
CA ASP A 190 4.07 9.61 -15.35
C ASP A 190 4.75 9.22 -14.03
N GLY A 191 5.04 7.95 -13.83
CA GLY A 191 5.75 7.45 -12.65
C GLY A 191 4.91 7.35 -11.38
N TRP A 192 3.58 7.27 -11.50
CA TRP A 192 2.66 6.98 -10.38
C TRP A 192 2.78 5.53 -9.89
N ILE A 193 3.27 4.66 -10.76
CA ILE A 193 3.84 3.37 -10.39
C ILE A 193 5.20 3.21 -11.04
N LYS A 194 6.23 2.95 -10.24
CA LYS A 194 7.60 2.82 -10.73
C LYS A 194 8.50 2.00 -9.83
N TRP A 195 9.49 1.37 -10.43
CA TRP A 195 10.63 0.84 -9.70
C TRP A 195 11.47 1.98 -9.15
N LYS A 196 11.77 1.93 -7.86
CA LYS A 196 12.64 2.89 -7.19
C LYS A 196 13.73 2.15 -6.44
N ASN A 197 14.98 2.54 -6.64
CA ASN A 197 16.09 1.98 -5.88
C ASN A 197 15.93 2.39 -4.40
N ILE A 198 16.15 1.45 -3.48
CA ILE A 198 16.08 1.70 -2.04
C ILE A 198 16.99 2.89 -1.62
N ASP A 199 18.15 3.05 -2.28
CA ASP A 199 19.10 4.13 -1.99
C ASP A 199 18.63 5.52 -2.46
N GLU A 200 17.60 5.60 -3.29
CA GLU A 200 16.96 6.87 -3.71
C GLU A 200 15.84 7.32 -2.77
N LEU A 201 15.52 6.53 -1.75
CA LEU A 201 14.61 6.93 -0.68
C LEU A 201 15.26 8.02 0.19
N ASP A 202 14.47 8.79 0.94
CA ASP A 202 15.01 9.85 1.81
C ASP A 202 15.89 9.21 2.92
N PRO A 203 17.20 9.49 2.96
CA PRO A 203 18.11 8.91 3.95
C PRO A 203 17.86 9.45 5.37
N SER A 204 17.13 10.55 5.50
CA SER A 204 16.84 11.20 6.76
C SER A 204 15.51 10.76 7.40
N SER A 205 14.74 9.91 6.70
CA SER A 205 13.45 9.38 7.16
C SER A 205 13.58 7.98 7.77
N PHE A 206 12.62 7.62 8.62
CA PHE A 206 12.34 6.23 8.94
C PHE A 206 11.22 5.69 8.03
N TYR A 207 11.10 4.37 7.96
CA TYR A 207 10.10 3.65 7.18
C TYR A 207 9.44 2.57 8.03
N ASN A 208 8.11 2.60 8.11
CA ASN A 208 7.32 1.54 8.73
C ASN A 208 6.55 0.80 7.64
N LEU A 209 6.78 -0.51 7.53
CA LEU A 209 6.10 -1.35 6.55
C LEU A 209 5.01 -2.16 7.23
N CYS A 210 3.76 -2.02 6.78
CA CYS A 210 2.64 -2.86 7.21
C CYS A 210 2.39 -3.95 6.17
N CYS A 211 2.58 -5.20 6.60
CA CYS A 211 2.57 -6.39 5.75
C CYS A 211 1.37 -7.31 6.11
N PRO A 212 0.25 -7.28 5.38
CA PRO A 212 -0.92 -8.13 5.66
C PRO A 212 -0.64 -9.62 5.50
N LEU A 213 -0.92 -10.43 6.52
CA LEU A 213 -0.58 -11.85 6.57
C LEU A 213 -1.72 -12.74 6.05
N ILE A 214 -2.07 -12.57 4.78
CA ILE A 214 -3.05 -13.40 4.07
C ILE A 214 -2.44 -13.87 2.76
N LYS A 215 -2.48 -15.18 2.50
CA LYS A 215 -1.96 -15.74 1.27
C LYS A 215 -2.83 -15.36 0.06
N SER A 216 -2.21 -14.94 -1.03
CA SER A 216 -2.83 -14.96 -2.35
C SER A 216 -3.26 -16.40 -2.67
N ASN A 217 -4.40 -16.57 -3.33
CA ASN A 217 -4.71 -17.85 -3.97
C ASN A 217 -3.99 -17.98 -5.31
#